data_AF-A0A969TYF6-F1
#
_entry.id   AF-A0A969TYF6-F1
#
_cell.length_a   1.000
_cell.length_b   1.000
_cell.length_c   1.000
_cell.angle_alpha   90.00
_cell.angle_beta   90.00
_cell.angle_gamma   90.00
#
_symmetry.space_group_name_H-M   'P 1'
#
loop_
_entity.id
_entity.type
_entity.pdbx_description
1 polymer ?
#
loop_
_entity_poly.entity_id
_entity_poly.type
_entity_poly.pdbx_seq_one_letter_code
_entity_poly.pdbx_strand_id
1 'polypeptide(L)'
;MVSEKFRYQLRQEVIRWQAEGLIDEELYAELARRYQFADLADSARNRFVAILIGLGSVLLGLAAITFVAANWQVLSKSLKVLLLMSLFAGVNAAGFYLWRPPAPSWQARLGKGLLLFGSFILGANFALMSQIFHQSGSVYQLF
;
A
#
# COMPACT_ATOMS: atom_id res chain seq x y z
N MET A 1 -8.85 14.42 -21.57
CA MET A 1 -8.84 14.92 -20.17
C MET A 1 -8.02 16.19 -20.15
N VAL A 2 -8.50 17.24 -19.49
CA VAL A 2 -7.82 18.55 -19.45
C VAL A 2 -6.59 18.49 -18.53
N SER A 3 -5.47 19.09 -18.92
CA SER A 3 -4.21 19.06 -18.17
C SER A 3 -4.34 19.69 -16.78
N GLU A 4 -3.71 19.10 -15.74
CA GLU A 4 -3.65 19.69 -14.39
C GLU A 4 -3.09 21.10 -14.40
N LYS A 5 -2.04 21.36 -15.21
CA LYS A 5 -1.44 22.67 -15.35
C LYS A 5 -2.45 23.71 -15.86
N PHE A 6 -3.23 23.33 -16.88
CA PHE A 6 -4.28 24.19 -17.41
C PHE A 6 -5.37 24.45 -16.37
N ARG A 7 -5.82 23.42 -15.64
CA ARG A 7 -6.82 23.59 -14.59
C ARG A 7 -6.33 24.52 -13.47
N TYR A 8 -5.05 24.43 -13.11
CA TYR A 8 -4.43 25.31 -12.11
C TYR A 8 -4.37 26.77 -12.59
N GLN A 9 -3.93 26.99 -13.82
CA GLN A 9 -3.89 28.32 -14.44
C GLN A 9 -5.30 28.90 -14.59
N LEU A 10 -6.26 28.10 -15.07
CA LEU A 10 -7.65 28.50 -15.23
C LEU A 10 -8.27 28.92 -13.90
N ARG A 11 -8.00 28.18 -12.80
CA ARG A 11 -8.47 28.57 -11.47
C ARG A 11 -7.98 29.97 -11.07
N GLN A 12 -6.71 30.28 -11.34
CA GLN A 12 -6.14 31.59 -11.02
C GLN A 12 -6.77 32.72 -11.86
N GLU A 13 -6.97 32.48 -13.16
CA GLU A 13 -7.60 33.45 -14.06
C GLU A 13 -9.08 33.69 -13.71
N VAL A 14 -9.85 32.63 -13.42
CA VAL A 14 -11.26 32.75 -13.07
C VAL A 14 -11.43 33.52 -11.75
N ILE A 15 -10.55 33.33 -10.76
CA ILE A 15 -10.57 34.16 -9.52
C ILE A 15 -10.32 35.63 -9.84
N ARG A 16 -9.41 35.94 -10.78
CA ARG A 16 -9.16 37.33 -11.22
C ARG A 16 -10.36 37.91 -11.94
N TRP A 17 -10.97 37.17 -12.86
CA TRP A 17 -12.15 37.63 -13.59
C TRP A 17 -13.34 37.88 -12.66
N GLN A 18 -13.52 37.09 -11.60
CA GLN A 18 -14.55 37.35 -10.60
C GLN A 18 -14.23 38.64 -9.82
N ALA A 19 -12.97 38.83 -9.40
CA ALA A 19 -12.55 40.05 -8.71
C ALA A 19 -12.65 41.32 -9.58
N GLU A 20 -12.47 41.17 -10.89
CA GLU A 20 -12.63 42.23 -11.89
C GLU A 20 -14.11 42.44 -12.30
N GLY A 21 -15.04 41.60 -11.82
CA GLY A 21 -16.46 41.67 -12.13
C GLY A 21 -16.82 41.23 -13.56
N LEU A 22 -15.90 40.56 -14.25
CA LEU A 22 -16.10 40.03 -15.62
C LEU A 22 -17.01 38.80 -15.65
N ILE A 23 -17.13 38.09 -14.53
CA ILE A 23 -17.95 36.89 -14.40
C ILE A 23 -18.73 36.90 -13.08
N ASP A 24 -19.92 36.34 -13.13
CA ASP A 24 -20.83 36.23 -11.99
C ASP A 24 -20.48 35.04 -11.08
N GLU A 25 -20.94 35.08 -9.83
CA GLU A 25 -20.71 34.04 -8.81
C GLU A 25 -21.24 32.67 -9.27
N GLU A 26 -22.36 32.65 -9.99
CA GLU A 26 -22.94 31.43 -10.57
C GLU A 26 -22.04 30.80 -11.64
N LEU A 27 -21.46 31.64 -12.51
CA LEU A 27 -20.57 31.18 -13.58
C LEU A 27 -19.25 30.65 -12.99
N TYR A 28 -18.75 31.31 -11.94
CA TYR A 28 -17.62 30.83 -11.14
C TYR A 28 -17.90 29.45 -10.54
N ALA A 29 -19.06 29.26 -9.91
CA ALA A 29 -19.44 28.00 -9.29
C ALA A 29 -19.56 26.86 -10.32
N GLU A 30 -20.08 27.16 -11.51
CA GLU A 30 -20.20 26.20 -12.60
C GLU A 30 -18.82 25.80 -13.17
N LEU A 31 -17.92 26.77 -13.39
CA LEU A 31 -16.53 26.52 -13.80
C LEU A 31 -15.77 25.71 -12.75
N ALA A 32 -15.94 26.03 -11.46
CA ALA A 32 -15.31 25.32 -10.35
C ALA A 32 -15.76 23.86 -10.26
N ARG A 33 -17.06 23.59 -10.49
CA ARG A 33 -17.61 22.23 -10.53
C ARG A 33 -17.17 21.48 -11.79
N ARG A 34 -17.18 22.12 -12.95
CA ARG A 34 -16.81 21.50 -14.25
C ARG A 34 -15.33 21.12 -14.31
N TYR A 35 -14.45 21.98 -13.80
CA TYR A 35 -13.00 21.77 -13.82
C TYR A 35 -12.42 21.23 -12.50
N GLN A 36 -13.28 20.97 -11.51
CA GLN A 36 -12.92 20.35 -10.22
C GLN A 36 -11.78 21.09 -9.51
N PHE A 37 -11.93 22.41 -9.33
CA PHE A 37 -10.87 23.23 -8.74
C PHE A 37 -10.48 22.83 -7.29
N ALA A 38 -11.39 22.15 -6.58
CA ALA A 38 -11.13 21.61 -5.24
C ALA A 38 -10.00 20.55 -5.24
N ASP A 39 -9.96 19.67 -6.24
CA ASP A 39 -8.95 18.59 -6.31
C ASP A 39 -7.52 19.13 -6.49
N LEU A 40 -7.36 20.31 -7.11
CA LEU A 40 -6.05 20.92 -7.36
C LEU A 40 -5.40 21.44 -6.08
N ALA A 41 -6.20 21.92 -5.12
CA ALA A 41 -5.68 22.46 -3.85
C ALA A 41 -5.13 21.34 -2.95
N ASP A 42 -5.72 20.15 -3.05
CA ASP A 42 -5.39 19.02 -2.19
C ASP A 42 -4.29 18.12 -2.75
N SER A 43 -4.00 18.15 -4.06
CA SER A 43 -2.98 17.29 -4.69
C SER A 43 -1.59 17.34 -4.03
N ALA A 44 -1.08 18.52 -3.63
CA ALA A 44 0.24 18.61 -3.00
C ALA A 44 0.25 18.09 -1.54
N ARG A 45 -0.78 18.45 -0.76
CA ARG A 45 -0.95 17.99 0.63
C ARG A 45 -1.17 16.48 0.67
N ASN A 46 -1.98 15.96 -0.26
CA ASN A 46 -2.27 14.53 -0.36
C ASN A 46 -1.03 13.72 -0.75
N ARG A 47 -0.16 14.25 -1.63
CA ARG A 47 1.15 13.63 -1.92
C ARG A 47 2.07 13.57 -0.72
N PHE A 48 2.18 14.66 0.05
CA PHE A 48 3.00 14.69 1.26
C PHE A 48 2.51 13.68 2.31
N VAL A 49 1.19 13.64 2.55
CA VAL A 49 0.57 12.66 3.45
C VAL A 49 0.82 11.23 2.95
N ALA A 50 0.70 10.97 1.65
CA ALA A 50 1.00 9.66 1.08
C ALA A 50 2.46 9.24 1.29
N ILE A 51 3.41 10.17 1.14
CA ILE A 51 4.84 9.92 1.42
C ILE A 51 5.04 9.61 2.91
N LEU A 52 4.43 10.39 3.80
CA LEU A 52 4.56 10.19 5.25
C LEU A 52 3.98 8.84 5.69
N ILE A 53 2.79 8.48 5.18
CA ILE A 53 2.18 7.16 5.40
C ILE A 53 3.07 6.06 4.84
N GLY A 54 3.61 6.23 3.64
CA GLY A 54 4.54 5.27 3.02
C GLY A 54 5.78 5.06 3.87
N LEU A 55 6.42 6.14 4.30
CA LEU A 55 7.63 6.09 5.13
C LEU A 55 7.34 5.47 6.51
N GLY A 56 6.25 5.88 7.16
CA GLY A 56 5.82 5.29 8.43
C GLY A 56 5.52 3.80 8.31
N SER A 57 4.87 3.37 7.22
CA SER A 57 4.60 1.96 6.96
C SER A 57 5.89 1.15 6.78
N VAL A 58 6.88 1.70 6.07
CA VAL A 58 8.20 1.06 5.90
C VAL A 58 8.91 0.93 7.24
N LEU A 59 8.95 1.99 8.05
CA LEU A 59 9.59 1.99 9.37
C LEU A 59 8.92 0.99 10.33
N LEU A 60 7.59 0.96 10.36
CA LEU A 60 6.84 -0.03 11.16
C LEU A 60 7.08 -1.46 10.68
N GLY A 61 7.14 -1.67 9.36
CA GLY A 61 7.50 -2.96 8.78
C GLY A 61 8.90 -3.41 9.19
N LEU A 62 9.89 -2.52 9.10
CA LEU A 62 11.26 -2.79 9.56
C LEU A 62 11.29 -3.09 11.06
N ALA A 63 10.61 -2.30 11.89
CA ALA A 63 10.56 -2.50 13.33
C ALA A 63 9.99 -3.90 13.68
N ALA A 64 8.90 -4.31 13.00
CA ALA A 64 8.32 -5.64 13.18
C ALA A 64 9.31 -6.75 12.77
N ILE A 65 9.97 -6.62 11.61
CA ILE A 65 10.98 -7.59 11.15
C ILE A 65 12.15 -7.69 12.14
N THR A 66 12.71 -6.55 12.56
CA THR A 66 13.83 -6.50 13.51
C THR A 66 13.42 -7.09 14.86
N PHE A 67 12.21 -6.80 15.35
CA PHE A 67 11.70 -7.37 16.60
C PHE A 67 11.59 -8.89 16.53
N VAL A 68 11.03 -9.43 15.44
CA VAL A 68 10.93 -10.89 15.24
C VAL A 68 12.32 -11.51 15.10
N ALA A 69 13.22 -10.88 14.35
CA ALA A 69 14.59 -11.35 14.16
C ALA A 69 15.38 -11.38 15.48
N ALA A 70 15.27 -10.32 16.30
CA ALA A 70 15.93 -10.25 17.60
C ALA A 70 15.44 -11.33 18.58
N ASN A 71 14.15 -11.67 18.51
CA ASN A 71 13.55 -12.72 19.35
C ASN A 71 13.59 -14.12 18.72
N TRP A 72 14.17 -14.26 17.51
CA TRP A 72 14.12 -15.50 16.74
C TRP A 72 14.79 -16.68 17.43
N GLN A 73 15.86 -16.44 18.19
CA GLN A 73 16.55 -17.51 18.93
C GLN A 73 15.75 -18.00 20.14
N VAL A 74 14.96 -17.13 20.76
CA VAL A 74 14.18 -17.42 21.97
C VAL A 74 12.82 -18.05 21.63
N LEU A 75 12.27 -17.73 20.45
CA LEU A 75 10.97 -18.23 19.99
C LEU A 75 10.97 -19.77 19.82
N SER A 76 9.95 -20.42 20.41
CA SER A 76 9.73 -21.85 20.21
C SER A 76 9.39 -22.18 18.75
N LYS A 77 9.65 -23.41 18.32
CA LYS A 77 9.37 -23.86 16.95
C LYS A 77 7.91 -23.62 16.56
N SER A 78 6.96 -23.93 17.46
CA SER A 78 5.54 -23.73 17.23
C SER A 78 5.18 -22.26 17.00
N LEU A 79 5.78 -21.34 17.76
CA LEU A 79 5.56 -19.90 17.60
C LEU A 79 6.12 -19.38 16.27
N LYS A 80 7.29 -19.87 15.85
CA LYS A 80 7.85 -19.53 14.52
C LYS A 80 6.91 -19.95 13.41
N VAL A 81 6.42 -21.19 13.45
CA VAL A 81 5.46 -21.71 12.47
C VAL A 81 4.18 -20.88 12.45
N LEU A 82 3.63 -20.57 13.63
CA LEU A 82 2.41 -19.77 13.73
C LEU A 82 2.61 -18.38 13.12
N LEU A 83 3.74 -17.72 13.40
CA LEU A 83 4.06 -16.40 12.85
C LEU A 83 4.19 -16.42 11.32
N LEU A 84 4.88 -17.43 10.78
CA LEU A 84 5.05 -17.66 9.34
C LEU A 84 3.71 -17.94 8.63
N MET A 85 2.86 -18.76 9.23
CA MET A 85 1.52 -19.07 8.71
C MET A 85 0.57 -17.88 8.81
N SER A 86 0.59 -17.14 9.92
CA SER A 86 -0.19 -15.91 10.08
C SER A 86 0.21 -14.85 9.06
N LEU A 87 1.51 -14.69 8.78
CA LEU A 87 1.98 -13.76 7.74
C LEU A 87 1.47 -14.17 6.36
N PHE A 88 1.60 -15.45 6.01
CA PHE A 88 1.09 -15.97 4.74
C PHE A 88 -0.42 -15.81 4.58
N ALA A 89 -1.18 -16.21 5.59
CA ALA A 89 -2.64 -16.08 5.59
C ALA A 89 -3.07 -14.62 5.53
N GLY A 90 -2.43 -13.73 6.29
CA GLY A 90 -2.73 -12.30 6.29
C GLY A 90 -2.50 -11.65 4.93
N VAL A 91 -1.36 -11.93 4.28
CA VAL A 91 -1.04 -11.36 2.96
C VAL A 91 -2.00 -11.87 1.89
N ASN A 92 -2.32 -13.17 1.89
CA ASN A 92 -3.26 -13.74 0.91
C ASN A 92 -4.70 -13.27 1.15
N ALA A 93 -5.15 -13.19 2.41
CA ALA A 93 -6.46 -12.66 2.76
C ALA A 93 -6.59 -11.18 2.36
N ALA A 94 -5.58 -10.37 2.63
CA ALA A 94 -5.52 -8.97 2.21
C ALA A 94 -5.52 -8.86 0.67
N GLY A 95 -4.72 -9.68 -0.03
CA GLY A 95 -4.68 -9.71 -1.49
C GLY A 95 -6.03 -10.11 -2.11
N PHE A 96 -6.70 -11.11 -1.55
CA PHE A 96 -8.02 -11.56 -1.99
C PHE A 96 -9.10 -10.51 -1.72
N TYR A 97 -9.08 -9.90 -0.54
CA TYR A 97 -10.03 -8.85 -0.19
C TYR A 97 -9.88 -7.63 -1.11
N LEU A 98 -8.65 -7.23 -1.40
CA LEU A 98 -8.35 -6.07 -2.26
C LEU A 98 -8.61 -6.35 -3.75
N TRP A 99 -8.59 -7.62 -4.16
CA TRP A 99 -8.91 -8.05 -5.53
C TRP A 99 -10.42 -8.14 -5.80
N ARG A 100 -11.26 -8.26 -4.76
CA ARG A 100 -12.71 -8.52 -4.91
C ARG A 100 -13.46 -7.30 -5.50
N PRO A 101 -14.35 -7.50 -6.49
CA PRO A 101 -15.22 -6.42 -6.99
C PRO A 101 -16.18 -5.91 -5.90
N PRO A 102 -16.58 -4.62 -5.89
CA PRO A 102 -16.28 -3.57 -6.86
C PRO A 102 -15.08 -2.69 -6.42
N ALA A 103 -13.87 -3.27 -6.34
CA ALA A 103 -12.67 -2.50 -6.02
C ALA A 103 -12.24 -1.59 -7.19
N PRO A 104 -11.89 -0.30 -6.95
CA PRO A 104 -11.26 0.56 -7.95
C PRO A 104 -10.00 -0.06 -8.58
N SER A 105 -9.70 0.32 -9.82
CA SER A 105 -8.69 -0.33 -10.67
C SER A 105 -7.29 -0.44 -10.05
N TRP A 106 -6.90 0.50 -9.18
CA TRP A 106 -5.64 0.47 -8.45
C TRP A 106 -5.63 -0.58 -7.34
N GLN A 107 -6.73 -0.75 -6.60
CA GLN A 107 -6.88 -1.77 -5.56
C GLN A 107 -6.84 -3.18 -6.16
N ALA A 108 -7.51 -3.38 -7.29
CA ALA A 108 -7.47 -4.66 -8.00
C ALA A 108 -6.05 -5.02 -8.48
N ARG A 109 -5.24 -4.03 -8.91
CA ARG A 109 -3.83 -4.24 -9.28
C ARG A 109 -2.97 -4.59 -8.06
N LEU A 110 -3.16 -3.87 -6.96
CA LEU A 110 -2.48 -4.15 -5.70
C LEU A 110 -2.84 -5.53 -5.14
N GLY A 111 -4.12 -5.93 -5.21
CA GLY A 111 -4.58 -7.25 -4.78
C GLY A 111 -3.89 -8.37 -5.56
N LYS A 112 -3.81 -8.25 -6.89
CA LYS A 112 -3.03 -9.20 -7.72
C LYS A 112 -1.55 -9.24 -7.34
N GLY A 113 -0.95 -8.08 -7.06
CA GLY A 113 0.43 -7.98 -6.57
C GLY A 113 0.63 -8.66 -5.22
N LEU A 114 -0.28 -8.46 -4.27
CA LEU A 114 -0.26 -9.11 -2.95
C LEU A 114 -0.43 -10.62 -3.05
N LEU A 115 -1.29 -11.10 -3.95
CA LEU A 115 -1.46 -12.54 -4.19
C LEU A 115 -0.18 -13.16 -4.78
N LEU A 116 0.45 -12.49 -5.75
CA LEU A 116 1.75 -12.91 -6.29
C LEU A 116 2.84 -12.88 -5.21
N PHE A 117 2.86 -11.85 -4.37
CA PHE A 117 3.76 -11.75 -3.22
C PHE A 117 3.51 -12.88 -2.21
N GLY A 118 2.24 -13.25 -1.99
CA GLY A 118 1.83 -14.41 -1.22
C GLY A 118 2.47 -15.71 -1.71
N SER A 119 2.59 -15.91 -3.03
CA SER A 119 3.31 -17.06 -3.61
C SER A 119 4.80 -17.06 -3.27
N PHE A 120 5.47 -15.90 -3.24
CA PHE A 120 6.86 -15.80 -2.79
C PHE A 120 7.00 -16.09 -1.28
N ILE A 121 6.06 -15.60 -0.47
CA ILE A 121 6.02 -15.89 0.98
C ILE A 121 5.87 -17.40 1.20
N LEU A 122 5.07 -18.10 0.41
CA LEU A 122 4.93 -19.56 0.50
C LEU A 122 6.29 -20.25 0.29
N GLY A 123 7.04 -19.86 -0.74
CA GLY A 123 8.40 -20.37 -0.99
C GLY A 123 9.37 -20.07 0.17
N ALA A 124 9.36 -18.84 0.67
CA ALA A 124 10.18 -18.44 1.82
C ALA A 124 9.80 -19.22 3.09
N ASN A 125 8.50 -19.45 3.33
CA ASN A 125 8.00 -20.27 4.42
C ASN A 125 8.51 -21.70 4.31
N PHE A 126 8.49 -22.33 3.13
CA PHE A 126 9.06 -23.67 2.97
C PHE A 126 10.55 -23.71 3.29
N ALA A 127 11.33 -22.71 2.83
CA ALA A 127 12.76 -22.62 3.13
C ALA A 127 13.03 -22.46 4.63
N LEU A 128 12.28 -21.58 5.31
CA LEU A 128 12.40 -21.36 6.76
C LEU A 128 11.92 -22.57 7.57
N MET A 129 10.86 -23.24 7.12
CA MET A 129 10.37 -24.48 7.73
C MET A 129 11.44 -25.57 7.68
N SER A 130 12.13 -25.71 6.55
CA SER A 130 13.27 -26.62 6.39
C SER A 130 14.39 -26.31 7.40
N GLN A 131 14.72 -25.02 7.60
CA GLN A 131 15.70 -24.61 8.60
C GLN A 131 15.25 -24.88 10.04
N ILE A 132 13.96 -24.68 10.37
CA ILE A 132 13.42 -24.86 11.73
C ILE A 132 13.33 -26.35 12.13
N PHE A 133 12.93 -27.21 11.20
CA PHE A 133 12.74 -28.65 11.44
C PHE A 133 13.97 -29.50 11.10
N HIS A 134 14.99 -28.86 10.51
CA HIS A 134 16.32 -29.36 10.23
C HIS A 134 16.46 -30.38 9.10
N GLN A 135 17.36 -30.02 8.19
CA GLN A 135 18.38 -30.90 7.62
C GLN A 135 19.43 -31.22 8.71
N SER A 136 19.02 -31.92 9.77
CA SER A 136 19.89 -32.46 10.84
C SER A 136 19.40 -33.84 11.28
N GLY A 137 18.86 -34.62 10.34
CA GLY A 137 18.93 -36.06 10.46
C GLY A 137 20.39 -36.43 10.22
N SER A 138 21.11 -36.84 11.27
CA SER A 138 22.39 -37.51 11.06
C SER A 138 22.12 -38.73 10.18
N VAL A 139 22.72 -38.78 8.99
CA VAL A 139 22.65 -39.92 8.06
C VAL A 139 23.09 -41.24 8.73
N TYR A 140 23.77 -41.15 9.88
CA TYR A 140 24.26 -42.24 10.72
C TYR A 140 23.20 -43.13 11.40
N GLN A 141 21.89 -42.87 11.26
CA GLN A 141 20.85 -43.80 11.74
C GLN A 141 20.25 -44.68 10.64
N LEU A 142 20.79 -44.63 9.41
CA LEU A 142 20.33 -45.42 8.26
C LEU A 142 21.28 -46.54 7.85
N PHE A 143 22.32 -46.82 8.63
CA PHE A 143 23.18 -48.01 8.49
C PHE A 143 23.42 -48.65 9.85
#